data_AF-A0A1G4P2P1-F1
#
_entry.id   AF-A0A1G4P2P1-F1
#
_cell.length_a   1.000
_cell.length_b   1.000
_cell.length_c   1.000
_cell.angle_alpha   90.00
_cell.angle_beta   90.00
_cell.angle_gamma   90.00
#
_symmetry.space_group_name_H-M   'P 1'
#
loop_
_entity.id
_entity.type
_entity.pdbx_description
1 polymer ?
#
loop_
_entity_poly.entity_id
_entity_poly.type
_entity_poly.pdbx_seq_one_letter_code
_entity_poly.pdbx_strand_id
1 'polypeptide(L)'
;MGKRIHLVGIIAIILYFLSVGSFLISQTEIALTIWELMTVISGPIVLLVLLELSHRLSSPDLYRNAMAVFMACTCALTGVAHIVNITVTRRLISDGVEVPLYFQIGQWPSVEMAVDYLAWGFFMGLAFICLGLPLTSTDKTMRGLKVISLINGILCLIGFIGALFINENIWYLAPMGYGFGLLILCIIRLRKD
;
A
#
# COMPACT_ATOMS: atom_id res chain seq x y z
N MET A 1 18.82 5.89 13.36
CA MET A 1 18.15 4.87 12.52
C MET A 1 16.96 5.44 11.75
N GLY A 2 16.04 6.17 12.40
CA GLY A 2 14.81 6.70 11.78
C GLY A 2 14.95 7.51 10.48
N LYS A 3 15.90 8.45 10.38
CA LYS A 3 16.13 9.20 9.12
C LYS A 3 16.37 8.28 7.91
N ARG A 4 17.06 7.15 8.11
CA ARG A 4 17.34 6.19 7.03
C ARG A 4 16.06 5.47 6.58
N ILE A 5 15.16 5.12 7.51
CA ILE A 5 13.91 4.41 7.18
C ILE A 5 12.98 5.33 6.37
N HIS A 6 12.83 6.60 6.76
CA HIS A 6 12.00 7.54 5.99
C HIS A 6 12.58 7.83 4.61
N LEU A 7 13.92 7.92 4.48
CA LEU A 7 14.57 8.06 3.18
C LEU A 7 14.33 6.83 2.30
N VAL A 8 14.47 5.62 2.86
CA VAL A 8 14.13 4.37 2.16
C VAL A 8 12.68 4.37 1.72
N GLY A 9 11.75 4.82 2.56
CA GLY A 9 10.34 4.96 2.21
C GLY A 9 10.11 5.91 1.03
N ILE A 10 10.75 7.08 1.01
CA ILE A 10 10.66 8.02 -0.11
C ILE A 10 11.20 7.40 -1.40
N ILE A 11 12.39 6.79 -1.34
CA ILE A 11 13.01 6.14 -2.49
C ILE A 11 12.10 5.02 -3.01
N ALA A 12 11.54 4.20 -2.12
CA ALA A 12 10.64 3.11 -2.49
C ALA A 12 9.37 3.61 -3.19
N ILE A 13 8.77 4.71 -2.70
CA ILE A 13 7.59 5.32 -3.35
C ILE A 13 7.95 5.84 -4.75
N ILE A 14 9.10 6.51 -4.90
CA ILE A 14 9.55 7.00 -6.20
C ILE A 14 9.78 5.82 -7.17
N LEU A 15 10.51 4.79 -6.73
CA LEU A 15 10.76 3.59 -7.54
C LEU A 15 9.45 2.87 -7.90
N TYR A 16 8.49 2.80 -6.97
CA TYR A 16 7.18 2.24 -7.23
C TYR A 16 6.45 3.01 -8.35
N PHE A 17 6.34 4.34 -8.26
CA PHE A 17 5.70 5.13 -9.32
C PHE A 17 6.45 5.06 -10.66
N LEU A 18 7.78 4.98 -10.66
CA LEU A 18 8.55 4.74 -11.87
C LEU A 18 8.26 3.37 -12.48
N SER A 19 8.10 2.33 -11.66
CA SER A 19 7.74 0.99 -12.13
C SER A 19 6.35 0.96 -12.77
N VAL A 20 5.35 1.59 -12.13
CA VAL A 20 4.00 1.76 -12.67
C VAL A 20 4.04 2.52 -14.00
N GLY A 21 4.73 3.67 -14.05
CA GLY A 21 4.86 4.46 -15.27
C GLY A 21 5.54 3.69 -16.41
N SER A 22 6.57 2.90 -16.09
CA SER A 22 7.26 2.06 -17.07
C SER A 22 6.33 0.99 -17.65
N PHE A 23 5.50 0.35 -16.83
CA PHE A 23 4.50 -0.61 -17.31
C PHE A 23 3.42 0.08 -18.16
N LEU A 24 2.86 1.20 -17.71
CA LEU A 24 1.82 1.92 -18.44
C LEU A 24 2.27 2.34 -19.86
N ILE A 25 3.55 2.72 -20.01
CA ILE A 25 4.12 3.14 -21.29
C ILE A 25 4.49 1.93 -22.16
N SER A 26 5.14 0.91 -21.60
CA SER A 26 5.73 -0.18 -22.38
C SER A 26 4.78 -1.35 -22.63
N GLN A 27 3.84 -1.60 -21.73
CA GLN A 27 2.94 -2.77 -21.74
C GLN A 27 3.68 -4.10 -21.91
N THR A 28 4.95 -4.16 -21.46
CA THR A 28 5.79 -5.36 -21.56
C THR A 28 5.67 -6.26 -20.34
N GLU A 29 5.83 -7.57 -20.53
CA GLU A 29 5.82 -8.54 -19.42
C GLU A 29 6.94 -8.28 -18.39
N ILE A 30 8.09 -7.77 -18.84
CA ILE A 30 9.20 -7.42 -17.95
C ILE A 30 8.80 -6.25 -17.04
N ALA A 31 8.20 -5.20 -17.60
CA ALA A 31 7.75 -4.06 -16.82
C ALA A 31 6.63 -4.45 -15.84
N LEU A 32 5.72 -5.35 -16.24
CA LEU A 32 4.70 -5.92 -15.35
C LEU A 32 5.37 -6.65 -14.18
N THR A 33 6.34 -7.52 -14.46
CA THR A 33 7.07 -8.27 -13.42
C THR A 33 7.77 -7.34 -12.44
N ILE A 34 8.40 -6.27 -12.93
CA ILE A 34 9.04 -5.27 -12.07
C ILE A 34 8.00 -4.59 -11.18
N TRP A 35 6.85 -4.19 -11.74
CA TRP A 35 5.78 -3.57 -10.97
C TRP A 35 5.22 -4.51 -9.89
N GLU A 36 4.95 -5.78 -10.20
CA GLU A 36 4.47 -6.77 -9.23
C GLU A 36 5.49 -6.98 -8.10
N LEU A 37 6.78 -7.16 -8.43
CA LEU A 37 7.85 -7.30 -7.43
C LEU A 37 7.98 -6.04 -6.56
N MET A 38 7.88 -4.85 -7.15
CA MET A 38 7.86 -3.59 -6.42
C MET A 38 6.65 -3.49 -5.49
N THR A 39 5.50 -4.03 -5.90
CA THR A 39 4.30 -4.06 -5.07
C THR A 39 4.51 -4.97 -3.86
N VAL A 40 5.07 -6.17 -4.05
CA VAL A 40 5.43 -7.09 -2.96
C VAL A 40 6.45 -6.47 -2.00
N ILE A 41 7.51 -5.84 -2.52
CA ILE A 41 8.58 -5.22 -1.72
C ILE A 41 8.08 -3.98 -0.97
N SER A 42 7.15 -3.23 -1.55
CA SER A 42 6.64 -2.00 -0.94
C SER A 42 5.86 -2.27 0.35
N GLY A 43 5.12 -3.38 0.46
CA GLY A 43 4.39 -3.76 1.68
C GLY A 43 5.28 -3.75 2.95
N PRO A 44 6.35 -4.56 3.01
CA PRO A 44 7.29 -4.57 4.13
C PRO A 44 7.96 -3.22 4.39
N ILE A 45 8.28 -2.45 3.35
CA ILE A 45 8.87 -1.11 3.51
C ILE A 45 7.88 -0.17 4.20
N VAL A 46 6.62 -0.17 3.75
CA VAL A 46 5.55 0.64 4.37
C VAL A 46 5.37 0.23 5.82
N LEU A 47 5.32 -1.06 6.14
CA LEU A 47 5.25 -1.56 7.51
C LEU A 47 6.38 -1.01 8.38
N LEU A 48 7.63 -1.05 7.90
CA LEU A 48 8.78 -0.50 8.63
C LEU A 48 8.66 1.01 8.86
N VAL A 49 8.19 1.76 7.86
CA VAL A 49 7.94 3.20 8.00
C VAL A 49 6.88 3.47 9.05
N LEU A 50 5.75 2.75 9.03
CA LEU A 50 4.67 2.95 9.98
C LEU A 50 5.07 2.55 11.41
N LEU A 51 5.85 1.46 11.57
CA LEU A 51 6.41 1.06 12.86
C LEU A 51 7.33 2.15 13.43
N GLU A 52 8.25 2.68 12.62
CA GLU A 52 9.13 3.78 13.07
C GLU A 52 8.33 5.03 13.43
N LEU A 53 7.31 5.40 12.62
CA LEU A 53 6.43 6.53 12.93
C LEU A 53 5.71 6.30 14.26
N SER A 54 5.03 5.17 14.43
CA SER A 54 4.28 4.86 15.65
C SER A 54 5.15 4.83 16.91
N HIS A 55 6.39 4.32 16.80
CA HIS A 55 7.35 4.31 17.90
C HIS A 55 7.77 5.72 18.29
N ARG A 56 8.12 6.57 17.32
CA ARG A 56 8.51 7.97 17.58
C ARG A 56 7.39 8.84 18.09
N LEU A 57 6.16 8.53 17.70
CA LEU A 57 4.96 9.23 18.14
C LEU A 57 4.48 8.79 19.52
N SER A 58 5.17 7.81 20.14
CA SER A 58 4.77 7.22 21.43
C SER A 58 3.31 6.75 21.42
N SER A 59 2.87 6.19 20.29
CA SER A 59 1.50 5.70 20.15
C SER A 59 1.21 4.58 21.17
N PRO A 60 0.03 4.56 21.81
CA PRO A 60 -0.33 3.51 22.76
C PRO A 60 -0.24 2.13 22.12
N ASP A 61 0.16 1.14 22.92
CA ASP A 61 0.46 -0.22 22.46
C ASP A 61 -0.69 -0.86 21.67
N LEU A 62 -1.94 -0.65 22.08
CA LEU A 62 -3.12 -1.16 21.37
C LEU A 62 -3.16 -0.69 19.92
N TYR A 63 -3.01 0.61 19.68
CA TYR A 63 -3.07 1.19 18.34
C TYR A 63 -1.85 0.80 17.49
N ARG A 64 -0.67 0.77 18.11
CA ARG A 64 0.56 0.34 17.45
C ARG A 64 0.49 -1.13 17.02
N ASN A 65 0.01 -2.00 17.89
CA ASN A 65 -0.14 -3.43 17.61
C ASN A 65 -1.21 -3.67 16.54
N ALA A 66 -2.36 -3.00 16.64
CA ALA A 66 -3.42 -3.08 15.63
C ALA A 66 -2.92 -2.64 14.25
N MET A 67 -2.23 -1.49 14.18
CA MET A 67 -1.59 -1.01 12.95
C MET A 67 -0.61 -2.04 12.37
N ALA A 68 0.25 -2.63 13.20
CA ALA A 68 1.22 -3.62 12.76
C ALA A 68 0.54 -4.90 12.23
N VAL A 69 -0.52 -5.38 12.91
CA VAL A 69 -1.30 -6.54 12.46
C VAL A 69 -1.96 -6.26 11.11
N PHE A 70 -2.63 -5.13 10.96
CA PHE A 70 -3.27 -4.78 9.69
C PHE A 70 -2.26 -4.64 8.54
N MET A 71 -1.13 -3.98 8.77
CA MET A 71 -0.07 -3.93 7.76
C MET A 71 0.56 -5.29 7.46
N ALA A 72 0.68 -6.18 8.45
CA ALA A 72 1.15 -7.54 8.22
C ALA A 72 0.15 -8.33 7.35
N CYS A 73 -1.16 -8.14 7.56
CA CYS A 73 -2.19 -8.68 6.68
C CYS A 73 -2.05 -8.14 5.24
N THR A 74 -1.82 -6.84 5.07
CA THR A 74 -1.53 -6.25 3.74
C THR A 74 -0.32 -6.93 3.09
N CYS A 75 0.80 -7.05 3.81
CA CYS A 75 2.01 -7.68 3.28
C CYS A 75 1.77 -9.14 2.86
N ALA A 76 1.06 -9.90 3.70
CA ALA A 76 0.77 -11.30 3.42
C ALA A 76 -0.15 -11.47 2.21
N LEU A 77 -1.24 -10.70 2.14
CA LEU A 77 -2.22 -10.80 1.05
C LEU A 77 -1.64 -10.33 -0.29
N THR A 78 -0.95 -9.19 -0.32
CA THR A 78 -0.24 -8.72 -1.51
C THR A 78 0.86 -9.69 -1.91
N GLY A 79 1.63 -10.21 -0.94
CA GLY A 79 2.63 -11.24 -1.21
C GLY A 79 2.00 -12.46 -1.88
N VAL A 80 0.89 -12.99 -1.35
CA VAL A 80 0.19 -14.12 -1.94
C VAL A 80 -0.35 -13.79 -3.34
N ALA A 81 -1.05 -12.68 -3.53
CA ALA A 81 -1.66 -12.33 -4.82
C ALA A 81 -0.62 -12.22 -5.95
N HIS A 82 0.44 -11.44 -5.73
CA HIS A 82 1.45 -11.18 -6.76
C HIS A 82 2.40 -12.37 -6.96
N ILE A 83 2.78 -13.09 -5.90
CA ILE A 83 3.63 -14.29 -6.06
C ILE A 83 2.86 -15.42 -6.74
N VAL A 84 1.58 -15.63 -6.42
CA VAL A 84 0.75 -16.61 -7.12
C VAL A 84 0.60 -16.23 -8.59
N ASN A 85 0.35 -14.96 -8.92
CA ASN A 85 0.26 -14.54 -10.31
C ASN A 85 1.56 -14.82 -11.09
N ILE A 86 2.71 -14.43 -10.53
CA ILE A 86 4.02 -14.63 -11.16
C ILE A 86 4.34 -16.12 -11.33
N THR A 87 4.10 -16.93 -10.30
CA THR A 87 4.61 -18.32 -10.26
C THR A 87 3.63 -19.36 -10.80
N VAL A 88 2.33 -19.08 -10.74
CA VAL A 88 1.26 -20.02 -11.14
C VAL A 88 0.56 -19.49 -12.38
N THR A 89 -0.16 -18.37 -12.28
CA THR A 89 -1.05 -17.87 -13.34
C THR A 89 -0.27 -17.59 -14.63
N ARG A 90 0.78 -16.77 -14.56
CA ARG A 90 1.61 -16.41 -15.72
C ARG A 90 2.39 -17.60 -16.26
N ARG A 91 2.82 -18.51 -15.38
CA ARG A 91 3.53 -19.72 -15.80
C ARG A 91 2.63 -20.64 -16.62
N LEU A 92 1.41 -20.89 -16.15
CA LEU A 92 0.40 -21.67 -16.88
C LEU A 92 0.09 -21.05 -18.24
N ILE A 93 -0.10 -19.73 -18.30
CA ILE A 93 -0.30 -19.01 -19.57
C ILE A 93 0.88 -19.22 -20.51
N SER A 94 2.13 -19.10 -20.01
CA SER A 94 3.33 -19.32 -20.82
C SER A 94 3.49 -20.76 -21.32
N ASP A 95 2.96 -21.73 -20.57
CA ASP A 95 2.93 -23.15 -20.94
C ASP A 95 1.73 -23.48 -21.86
N GLY A 96 0.97 -22.47 -22.30
CA GLY A 96 -0.16 -22.61 -23.25
C GLY A 96 -1.48 -23.02 -22.61
N VAL A 97 -1.59 -23.00 -21.28
CA VAL A 97 -2.83 -23.31 -20.57
C VAL A 97 -3.74 -22.09 -20.58
N GLU A 98 -4.99 -22.28 -21.00
CA GLU A 98 -6.01 -21.24 -20.90
C GLU A 98 -6.41 -21.01 -19.44
N VAL A 99 -5.90 -19.94 -18.84
CA VAL A 99 -6.27 -19.51 -17.50
C VAL A 99 -7.45 -18.52 -17.59
N PRO A 100 -8.59 -18.77 -16.92
CA PRO A 100 -9.72 -17.85 -16.93
C PRO A 100 -9.35 -16.44 -16.44
N LEU A 101 -9.92 -15.41 -17.05
CA LEU A 101 -9.62 -13.99 -16.73
C LEU A 101 -9.83 -13.65 -15.25
N TYR A 102 -10.78 -14.29 -14.57
CA TYR A 102 -11.05 -14.05 -13.15
C TYR A 102 -9.96 -14.61 -12.22
N PHE A 103 -8.95 -15.31 -12.73
CA PHE A 103 -7.74 -15.69 -12.00
C PHE A 103 -6.52 -14.81 -12.34
N GLN A 104 -6.62 -13.88 -13.29
CA GLN A 104 -5.48 -13.09 -13.75
C GLN A 104 -5.46 -11.69 -13.12
N ILE A 105 -4.31 -11.29 -12.57
CA ILE A 105 -4.11 -9.94 -12.05
C ILE A 105 -4.25 -8.88 -13.15
N GLY A 106 -4.72 -7.68 -12.77
CA GLY A 106 -4.95 -6.58 -13.71
C GLY A 106 -6.26 -6.69 -14.49
N GLN A 107 -7.00 -7.79 -14.36
CA GLN A 107 -8.36 -7.93 -14.89
C GLN A 107 -9.37 -7.78 -13.75
N TRP A 108 -10.43 -7.01 -13.97
CA TRP A 108 -11.57 -6.95 -13.05
C TRP A 108 -12.82 -7.50 -13.74
N PRO A 109 -13.62 -8.35 -13.05
CA PRO A 109 -13.40 -8.91 -11.72
C PRO A 109 -12.40 -10.08 -11.73
N SER A 110 -11.45 -10.10 -10.79
CA SER A 110 -10.58 -11.26 -10.56
C SER A 110 -10.29 -11.48 -9.07
N VAL A 111 -9.96 -12.73 -8.73
CA VAL A 111 -9.60 -13.16 -7.38
C VAL A 111 -8.37 -12.39 -6.89
N GLU A 112 -7.34 -12.29 -7.73
CA GLU A 112 -6.08 -11.62 -7.38
C GLU A 112 -6.29 -10.12 -7.15
N MET A 113 -7.07 -9.44 -8.00
CA MET A 113 -7.42 -8.02 -7.78
C MET A 113 -8.28 -7.82 -6.53
N ALA A 114 -9.24 -8.71 -6.24
CA ALA A 114 -10.06 -8.62 -5.03
C ALA A 114 -9.21 -8.78 -3.76
N VAL A 115 -8.24 -9.70 -3.78
CA VAL A 115 -7.27 -9.87 -2.69
C VAL A 115 -6.38 -8.63 -2.53
N ASP A 116 -5.90 -8.06 -3.63
CA ASP A 116 -5.06 -6.86 -3.59
C ASP A 116 -5.85 -5.63 -3.10
N TYR A 117 -7.12 -5.50 -3.49
CA TYR A 117 -8.03 -4.46 -2.99
C TYR A 117 -8.30 -4.61 -1.49
N LEU A 118 -8.48 -5.84 -1.01
CA LEU A 118 -8.61 -6.11 0.43
C LEU A 118 -7.32 -5.73 1.18
N ALA A 119 -6.15 -6.03 0.61
CA ALA A 119 -4.84 -5.75 1.21
C ALA A 119 -4.57 -4.24 1.32
N TRP A 120 -4.56 -3.53 0.20
CA TRP A 120 -4.16 -2.11 0.10
C TRP A 120 -5.31 -1.14 0.40
N GLY A 121 -6.55 -1.56 0.19
CA GLY A 121 -7.72 -0.74 0.48
C GLY A 121 -8.18 -0.89 1.92
N PHE A 122 -8.59 -2.09 2.31
CA PHE A 122 -9.17 -2.32 3.64
C PHE A 122 -8.11 -2.34 4.76
N PHE A 123 -7.18 -3.29 4.70
CA PHE A 123 -6.23 -3.50 5.80
C PHE A 123 -5.27 -2.32 5.96
N MET A 124 -4.67 -1.83 4.88
CA MET A 124 -3.83 -0.64 4.95
C MET A 124 -4.62 0.61 5.38
N GLY A 125 -5.88 0.74 4.95
CA GLY A 125 -6.75 1.82 5.41
C GLY A 125 -6.91 1.84 6.93
N LEU A 126 -7.20 0.67 7.52
CA LEU A 126 -7.28 0.51 8.97
C LEU A 126 -5.94 0.76 9.67
N ALA A 127 -4.83 0.36 9.08
CA ALA A 127 -3.50 0.64 9.64
C ALA A 127 -3.23 2.15 9.76
N PHE A 128 -3.51 2.92 8.70
CA PHE A 128 -3.36 4.37 8.73
C PHE A 128 -4.29 5.06 9.73
N ILE A 129 -5.53 4.56 9.88
CA ILE A 129 -6.44 5.04 10.92
C ILE A 129 -5.86 4.77 12.32
N CYS A 130 -5.36 3.56 12.57
CA CYS A 130 -4.73 3.21 13.84
C CYS A 130 -3.49 4.05 14.16
N LEU A 131 -2.72 4.46 13.14
CA LEU A 131 -1.61 5.40 13.31
C LEU A 131 -2.09 6.81 13.68
N GLY A 132 -3.14 7.31 13.02
CA GLY A 132 -3.61 8.68 13.18
C GLY A 132 -4.46 8.95 14.42
N LEU A 133 -5.32 8.02 14.82
CA LEU A 133 -6.27 8.17 15.93
C LEU A 133 -5.63 8.60 17.26
N PRO A 134 -4.58 7.93 17.77
CA PRO A 134 -4.02 8.23 19.10
C PRO A 134 -3.25 9.55 19.17
N LEU A 135 -3.04 10.24 18.03
CA LEU A 135 -2.31 11.49 18.01
C LEU A 135 -3.16 12.60 18.63
N THR A 136 -2.85 12.97 19.86
CA THR A 136 -3.48 14.05 20.62
C THR A 136 -2.40 15.04 21.04
N SER A 137 -2.08 16.00 20.19
CA SER A 137 -1.12 17.06 20.49
C SER A 137 -1.55 18.39 19.89
N THR A 138 -1.23 19.47 20.58
CA THR A 138 -1.42 20.86 20.13
C THR A 138 -0.34 21.28 19.12
N ASP A 139 0.73 20.49 18.95
CA ASP A 139 1.77 20.75 17.95
C ASP A 139 1.20 20.68 16.52
N LYS A 140 1.48 21.70 15.72
CA LYS A 140 1.06 21.80 14.32
C LYS A 140 1.55 20.60 13.50
N THR A 141 2.77 20.12 13.75
CA THR A 141 3.30 18.95 13.03
C THR A 141 2.54 17.67 13.37
N MET A 142 2.26 17.44 14.65
CA MET A 142 1.49 16.27 15.10
C MET A 142 0.06 16.29 14.54
N ARG A 143 -0.56 17.47 14.51
CA ARG A 143 -1.87 17.65 13.87
C ARG A 143 -1.82 17.34 12.37
N GLY A 144 -0.77 17.76 11.67
CA GLY A 144 -0.55 17.43 10.27
C GLY A 144 -0.44 15.92 10.05
N LEU A 145 0.40 15.22 10.83
CA LEU A 145 0.56 13.77 10.76
C LEU A 145 -0.76 13.03 11.02
N LYS A 146 -1.55 13.49 12.00
CA LYS A 146 -2.88 12.96 12.28
C LYS A 146 -3.80 13.08 11.08
N VAL A 147 -3.97 14.31 10.57
CA VAL A 147 -4.91 14.61 9.49
C VAL A 147 -4.53 13.81 8.24
N ILE A 148 -3.26 13.80 7.87
CA ILE A 148 -2.79 13.05 6.70
C ILE A 148 -3.02 11.55 6.88
N SER A 149 -2.66 10.99 8.04
CA SER A 149 -2.86 9.55 8.28
C SER A 149 -4.35 9.17 8.21
N LEU A 150 -5.24 9.97 8.80
CA LEU A 150 -6.69 9.72 8.74
C LEU A 150 -7.24 9.86 7.32
N ILE A 151 -6.83 10.90 6.58
CA ILE A 151 -7.23 11.09 5.18
C ILE A 151 -6.78 9.89 4.34
N ASN A 152 -5.53 9.44 4.49
CA ASN A 152 -5.02 8.28 3.76
C ASN A 152 -5.86 7.03 4.07
N GLY A 153 -6.12 6.79 5.35
CA GLY A 153 -6.94 5.65 5.77
C GLY A 153 -8.35 5.69 5.18
N ILE A 154 -9.00 6.86 5.22
CA ILE A 154 -10.33 7.07 4.64
C ILE A 154 -10.31 6.88 3.12
N LEU A 155 -9.33 7.43 2.41
CA LEU A 155 -9.20 7.26 0.96
C LEU A 155 -8.98 5.79 0.57
N CYS A 156 -8.21 5.04 1.35
CA CYS A 156 -8.03 3.60 1.13
C CYS A 156 -9.35 2.84 1.29
N LEU A 157 -10.12 3.15 2.35
CA LEU A 157 -11.43 2.53 2.58
C LEU A 157 -12.48 2.91 1.53
N ILE A 158 -12.50 4.18 1.09
CA ILE A 158 -13.37 4.64 0.00
C ILE A 158 -12.98 3.93 -1.30
N GLY A 159 -11.69 3.81 -1.60
CA GLY A 159 -11.20 3.07 -2.77
C GLY A 159 -11.66 1.62 -2.75
N PHE A 160 -11.55 0.94 -1.60
CA PHE A 160 -12.01 -0.43 -1.41
C PHE A 160 -13.52 -0.59 -1.60
N ILE A 161 -14.32 0.14 -0.82
CA ILE A 161 -15.80 0.04 -0.85
C ILE A 161 -16.32 0.47 -2.22
N GLY A 162 -15.76 1.53 -2.78
CA GLY A 162 -16.13 2.03 -4.10
C GLY A 162 -15.86 1.02 -5.21
N ALA A 163 -14.69 0.37 -5.20
CA ALA A 163 -14.35 -0.65 -6.19
C ALA A 163 -15.26 -1.89 -6.11
N LEU A 164 -15.64 -2.31 -4.89
CA LEU A 164 -16.48 -3.49 -4.70
C LEU A 164 -17.96 -3.29 -5.04
N PHE A 165 -18.52 -2.12 -4.72
CA PHE A 165 -19.98 -1.93 -4.73
C PHE A 165 -20.49 -0.88 -5.72
N ILE A 166 -19.61 -0.05 -6.28
CA ILE A 166 -20.03 1.11 -7.10
C ILE A 166 -19.35 1.09 -8.47
N ASN A 167 -18.03 1.26 -8.51
CA ASN A 167 -17.25 1.36 -9.73
C ASN A 167 -15.78 1.09 -9.44
N GLU A 168 -15.16 0.18 -10.21
CA GLU A 168 -13.74 -0.18 -10.08
C GLU A 168 -12.80 1.03 -10.14
N ASN A 169 -13.14 2.08 -10.88
CA ASN A 169 -12.31 3.27 -11.03
C ASN A 169 -12.20 4.08 -9.74
N ILE A 170 -13.07 3.86 -8.75
CA ILE A 170 -12.93 4.47 -7.42
C ILE A 170 -11.70 3.91 -6.70
N TRP A 171 -11.20 2.73 -7.10
CA TRP A 171 -9.97 2.14 -6.59
C TRP A 171 -8.79 3.12 -6.60
N TYR A 172 -8.65 3.93 -7.65
CA TYR A 172 -7.51 4.85 -7.80
C TYR A 172 -7.38 5.88 -6.67
N LEU A 173 -8.43 6.09 -5.87
CA LEU A 173 -8.36 6.89 -4.64
C LEU A 173 -7.46 6.28 -3.56
N ALA A 174 -7.41 4.95 -3.46
CA ALA A 174 -6.56 4.27 -2.48
C ALA A 174 -5.06 4.51 -2.77
N PRO A 175 -4.52 4.20 -3.97
CA PRO A 175 -3.14 4.53 -4.34
C PRO A 175 -2.81 6.02 -4.25
N MET A 176 -3.76 6.90 -4.55
CA MET A 176 -3.58 8.33 -4.36
C MET A 176 -3.37 8.66 -2.88
N GLY A 177 -4.17 8.07 -1.99
CA GLY A 177 -4.08 8.22 -0.55
C GLY A 177 -2.78 7.67 0.02
N TYR A 178 -2.53 6.36 -0.10
CA TYR A 178 -1.33 5.77 0.51
C TYR A 178 -0.04 6.14 -0.22
N GLY A 179 -0.05 6.39 -1.53
CA GLY A 179 1.16 6.77 -2.28
C GLY A 179 1.64 8.18 -1.92
N PHE A 180 0.82 9.20 -2.22
CA PHE A 180 1.19 10.59 -1.90
C PHE A 180 1.15 10.88 -0.41
N GLY A 181 0.18 10.31 0.30
CA GLY A 181 0.04 10.51 1.73
C GLY A 181 1.24 9.98 2.50
N LEU A 182 1.73 8.76 2.19
CA LEU A 182 2.93 8.23 2.83
C LEU A 182 4.18 9.04 2.49
N LEU A 183 4.29 9.52 1.25
CA LEU A 183 5.38 10.42 0.84
C LEU A 183 5.39 11.69 1.70
N ILE A 184 4.24 12.32 1.87
CA ILE A 184 4.11 13.52 2.71
C ILE A 184 4.44 13.20 4.17
N LEU A 185 3.98 12.07 4.72
CA LEU A 185 4.32 11.65 6.10
C LEU A 185 5.83 11.51 6.28
N CYS A 186 6.53 10.86 5.35
CA CYS A 186 7.98 10.71 5.37
C CYS A 186 8.70 12.07 5.30
N ILE A 187 8.26 12.98 4.42
CA ILE A 187 8.85 14.32 4.28
C ILE A 187 8.66 15.16 5.53
N ILE A 188 7.43 15.20 6.07
CA ILE A 188 7.12 15.93 7.31
C ILE A 188 8.03 15.44 8.44
N ARG A 189 8.23 14.11 8.53
CA ARG A 189 9.06 13.55 9.58
C ARG A 189 10.54 13.88 9.40
N LEU A 190 11.08 13.75 8.18
CA LEU A 190 12.47 14.11 7.88
C LEU A 190 12.80 15.57 8.18
N ARG A 191 11.84 16.50 8.02
CA ARG A 191 12.06 17.92 8.32
C ARG A 191 12.11 18.23 9.82
N LYS A 192 11.56 17.36 10.67
CA LYS A 192 11.51 17.55 12.13
C LYS A 192 12.71 16.94 12.85
N ASP A 193 13.46 16.06 12.17
CA ASP A 193 14.68 15.41 12.69
C ASP A 193 15.95 16.14 12.23
#